data_AF-A0A135HR17-F1
#
_entry.id   AF-A0A135HR17-F1
#
_cell.length_a   1.000
_cell.length_b   1.000
_cell.length_c   1.000
_cell.angle_alpha   90.00
_cell.angle_beta   90.00
_cell.angle_gamma   90.00
#
_symmetry.space_group_name_H-M   'P 1'
#
loop_
_entity.id
_entity.type
_entity.pdbx_description
1 polymer ?
#
loop_
_entity_poly.entity_id
_entity_poly.type
_entity_poly.pdbx_seq_one_letter_code
_entity_poly.pdbx_strand_id
1 'polypeptide(L)'
;MNYNNRSITDVQVSGLQRHEGFDGATVSGLVRLQLSAQDGNEFGPRATIELAADLSERSTLPEIERQLLTAALGVLTRLASLSPDEVHDAMQKSQLREYLPKTP
;
A
#
# COMPACT_ATOMS: atom_id res chain seq x y z
N MET A 1 14.86 -1.00 20.50
CA MET A 1 14.78 0.39 20.02
C MET A 1 13.44 0.96 20.46
N ASN A 2 13.35 2.26 20.75
CA ASN A 2 12.07 2.89 21.09
C ASN A 2 11.44 3.43 19.80
N TYR A 3 10.30 2.87 19.41
CA TYR A 3 9.59 3.27 18.19
C TYR A 3 8.40 4.21 18.45
N ASN A 4 8.14 4.56 19.71
CA ASN A 4 6.97 5.36 20.12
C ASN A 4 6.97 6.80 19.58
N ASN A 5 8.11 7.30 19.08
CA ASN A 5 8.24 8.63 18.49
C ASN A 5 8.29 8.60 16.95
N ARG A 6 7.91 7.48 16.33
CA ARG A 6 7.97 7.30 14.88
C ARG A 6 6.61 7.36 14.23
N SER A 7 6.58 7.85 12.99
CA SER A 7 5.39 7.97 12.16
C SER A 7 5.69 7.55 10.73
N ILE A 8 4.63 7.16 10.01
CA ILE A 8 4.72 6.86 8.58
C ILE A 8 4.84 8.19 7.83
N THR A 9 5.89 8.32 7.03
CA THR A 9 6.19 9.46 6.16
C THR A 9 6.36 9.00 4.71
N ASP A 10 6.44 9.98 3.80
CA ASP A 10 6.77 9.77 2.39
C ASP A 10 5.88 8.75 1.67
N VAL A 11 4.57 8.81 1.96
CA VAL A 11 3.55 7.98 1.32
C VAL A 11 3.46 8.33 -0.16
N GLN A 12 3.84 7.40 -1.02
CA GLN A 12 3.73 7.54 -2.47
C GLN A 12 2.85 6.41 -3.02
N VAL A 13 1.82 6.77 -3.78
CA VAL A 13 1.00 5.82 -4.53
C VAL A 13 1.30 6.02 -6.01
N SER A 14 1.77 4.98 -6.70
CA SER A 14 2.19 5.06 -8.10
C SER A 14 1.92 3.77 -8.87
N GLY A 15 1.92 3.87 -10.21
CA GLY A 15 1.71 2.74 -11.09
C GLY A 15 0.22 2.42 -11.25
N LEU A 16 -0.29 2.65 -12.45
CA LEU A 16 -1.52 2.04 -12.94
C LEU A 16 -1.08 1.15 -14.09
N GLN A 17 -0.74 -0.10 -13.80
CA GLN A 17 -0.41 -1.05 -14.84
C GLN A 17 -1.58 -2.00 -14.99
N ARG A 18 -2.25 -1.94 -16.14
CA ARG A 18 -3.25 -2.92 -16.52
C ARG A 18 -2.54 -4.14 -17.08
N HIS A 19 -2.79 -5.30 -16.49
CA HIS A 19 -2.36 -6.59 -16.98
C HIS A 19 -3.59 -7.32 -17.52
N GLU A 20 -3.50 -7.82 -18.74
CA GLU A 20 -4.55 -8.67 -19.33
C GLU A 20 -4.12 -10.13 -19.20
N GLY A 21 -4.91 -10.91 -18.48
CA GLY A 21 -4.74 -12.34 -18.28
C GLY A 21 -5.83 -13.15 -18.99
N PHE A 22 -5.68 -14.47 -18.97
CA PHE A 22 -6.66 -15.40 -19.55
C PHE A 22 -8.00 -15.42 -18.80
N ASP A 23 -8.00 -15.00 -17.53
CA ASP A 23 -9.11 -15.03 -16.59
C ASP A 23 -9.68 -13.64 -16.24
N GLY A 24 -9.18 -12.58 -16.88
CA GLY A 24 -9.65 -11.20 -16.69
C GLY A 24 -8.55 -10.15 -16.87
N ALA A 25 -8.90 -8.90 -16.61
CA ALA A 25 -7.91 -7.82 -16.51
C ALA A 25 -7.65 -7.52 -15.03
N THR A 26 -6.40 -7.33 -14.66
CA THR A 26 -6.01 -6.85 -13.33
C THR A 26 -5.35 -5.50 -13.46
N VAL A 27 -5.48 -4.66 -12.45
CA VAL A 27 -4.63 -3.48 -12.30
C VAL A 27 -3.68 -3.70 -11.14
N SER A 28 -2.44 -3.28 -11.32
CA SER A 28 -1.45 -3.22 -10.25
C SER A 28 -1.03 -1.77 -9.98
N GLY A 29 -0.75 -1.51 -8.72
CA GLY A 29 -0.16 -0.27 -8.23
C GLY A 29 0.78 -0.52 -7.06
N LEU A 30 1.50 0.52 -6.66
CA LEU A 30 2.53 0.45 -5.65
C LEU A 30 2.28 1.54 -4.60
N VAL A 31 2.37 1.16 -3.33
CA VAL A 31 2.40 2.07 -2.20
C VAL A 31 3.78 2.00 -1.56
N ARG A 32 4.50 3.11 -1.54
CA ARG A 32 5.80 3.22 -0.88
C ARG A 32 5.64 4.03 0.39
N LEU A 33 6.22 3.53 1.47
CA LEU A 33 6.10 4.08 2.82
C LEU A 33 7.48 4.10 3.48
N GLN A 34 7.75 5.14 4.25
CA GLN A 34 8.93 5.27 5.09
C GLN A 34 8.49 5.39 6.55
N LEU A 35 9.10 4.67 7.48
CA LEU A 35 8.94 4.97 8.90
C LEU A 35 10.03 5.97 9.29
N SER A 36 9.67 7.12 9.84
CA SER A 36 10.64 8.15 10.27
C SER A 36 10.36 8.58 11.70
N ALA A 37 11.40 8.99 12.42
CA ALA A 37 11.20 9.70 13.69
C ALA A 37 10.51 11.05 13.43
N GLN A 38 9.72 11.52 14.40
CA GLN A 38 8.99 12.79 14.30
C GLN A 38 9.90 14.02 14.09
N ASP A 39 11.16 13.93 14.52
CA ASP A 39 12.16 14.99 14.31
C ASP A 39 12.74 15.00 12.88
N GLY A 40 12.37 14.02 12.04
CA GLY A 40 12.83 13.88 10.67
C GLY A 40 14.30 13.48 10.51
N ASN A 41 15.02 13.24 11.62
CA ASN A 41 16.47 13.01 11.61
C ASN A 41 16.86 11.53 11.62
N GLU A 42 15.93 10.64 11.94
CA GLU A 42 16.15 9.19 11.88
C GLU A 42 15.18 8.50 10.92
N PHE A 43 15.77 7.83 9.92
CA PHE A 43 15.03 6.99 8.97
C PHE A 43 15.00 5.54 9.47
N GLY A 44 13.81 4.96 9.50
CA GLY A 44 13.53 3.56 9.77
C GLY A 44 13.40 2.72 8.49
N PRO A 45 12.73 1.55 8.55
CA PRO A 45 12.51 0.71 7.38
C PRO A 45 11.66 1.41 6.31
N ARG A 46 11.93 1.05 5.05
CA ARG A 46 11.09 1.37 3.89
C ARG A 46 10.30 0.15 3.49
N ALA A 47 9.01 0.34 3.21
CA ALA A 47 8.16 -0.71 2.65
C ALA A 47 7.68 -0.29 1.26
N THR A 48 7.70 -1.23 0.32
CA THR A 48 6.96 -1.12 -0.95
C THR A 48 5.92 -2.21 -0.97
N ILE A 49 4.67 -1.80 -1.15
CA ILE A 49 3.49 -2.66 -1.10
C ILE A 49 2.89 -2.68 -2.49
N GLU A 50 2.81 -3.86 -3.09
CA GLU A 50 2.17 -4.05 -4.38
C GLU A 50 0.69 -4.31 -4.14
N LEU A 51 -0.15 -3.45 -4.72
CA LEU A 51 -1.60 -3.55 -4.72
C LEU A 51 -2.02 -4.16 -6.05
N ALA A 52 -2.89 -5.18 -6.00
CA ALA A 52 -3.51 -5.72 -7.20
C ALA A 52 -5.03 -5.79 -7.02
N ALA A 53 -5.78 -5.32 -8.02
CA ALA A 53 -7.23 -5.40 -8.08
C ALA A 53 -7.68 -6.06 -9.38
N ASP A 54 -8.63 -6.97 -9.29
CA ASP A 54 -9.31 -7.53 -10.45
C ASP A 54 -10.30 -6.49 -11.01
N LEU A 55 -10.31 -6.34 -12.33
CA LEU A 55 -11.20 -5.44 -13.05
C LEU A 55 -12.43 -6.18 -13.56
N SER A 56 -13.59 -5.54 -13.47
CA SER A 56 -14.76 -5.97 -14.22
C SER A 56 -14.64 -5.53 -15.68
N GLU A 57 -15.27 -6.25 -16.61
CA GLU A 57 -15.21 -5.99 -18.06
C GLU A 57 -15.60 -4.57 -18.47
N ARG A 58 -16.29 -3.81 -17.60
CA ARG A 58 -16.77 -2.44 -17.87
C ARG A 58 -16.09 -1.37 -17.02
N SER A 59 -15.03 -1.70 -16.29
CA SER A 59 -14.35 -0.74 -15.42
C SER A 59 -13.71 0.40 -16.22
N THR A 60 -14.02 1.63 -15.85
CA THR A 60 -13.43 2.85 -16.43
C THR A 60 -12.15 3.25 -15.69
N LEU A 61 -11.24 3.96 -16.35
CA LEU A 61 -9.97 4.39 -15.72
C LEU A 61 -10.16 5.14 -14.37
N PRO A 62 -11.12 6.08 -14.22
CA PRO A 62 -11.36 6.72 -12.92
C PRO A 62 -11.83 5.77 -11.83
N GLU A 63 -12.58 4.72 -12.18
CA GLU A 63 -13.00 3.70 -11.21
C GLU A 63 -11.82 2.85 -10.72
N ILE A 64 -10.92 2.53 -11.64
CA ILE A 64 -9.68 1.80 -11.38
C ILE A 64 -8.77 2.60 -10.44
N GLU A 65 -8.58 3.89 -10.73
CA GLU A 65 -7.83 4.82 -9.88
C GLU A 65 -8.42 4.91 -8.47
N ARG A 66 -9.75 5.04 -8.39
CA ARG A 66 -10.47 5.09 -7.12
C ARG A 66 -10.31 3.79 -6.32
N GLN A 67 -10.34 2.63 -6.97
CA GLN A 67 -10.14 1.35 -6.31
C GLN A 67 -8.73 1.21 -5.73
N LEU A 68 -7.70 1.55 -6.50
CA LEU A 68 -6.31 1.52 -6.03
C LEU A 68 -6.06 2.53 -4.89
N LEU A 69 -6.63 3.73 -4.98
CA LEU A 69 -6.54 4.69 -3.89
C LEU A 69 -7.24 4.17 -2.62
N THR A 70 -8.41 3.54 -2.78
CA THR A 70 -9.15 2.92 -1.67
C THR A 70 -8.32 1.82 -1.01
N ALA A 71 -7.65 1.00 -1.81
CA ALA A 71 -6.75 -0.04 -1.32
C ALA A 71 -5.54 0.53 -0.59
N ALA A 72 -4.90 1.57 -1.15
CA ALA A 72 -3.80 2.26 -0.51
C ALA A 72 -4.22 2.87 0.84
N LEU A 73 -5.40 3.48 0.91
CA LEU A 73 -5.98 3.97 2.16
C LEU A 73 -6.22 2.82 3.16
N GLY A 74 -6.72 1.66 2.70
CA GLY A 74 -6.88 0.48 3.54
C GLY A 74 -5.56 -0.01 4.17
N VAL A 75 -4.48 0.00 3.39
CA VAL A 75 -3.13 -0.32 3.89
C VAL A 75 -2.68 0.67 4.96
N LEU A 76 -2.85 1.98 4.70
CA LEU A 76 -2.50 3.03 5.66
C LEU A 76 -3.32 2.93 6.94
N THR A 77 -4.63 2.67 6.83
CA THR A 77 -5.52 2.48 7.99
C THR A 77 -5.10 1.26 8.79
N ARG A 78 -4.74 0.14 8.15
CA ARG A 78 -4.23 -1.05 8.84
C ARG A 78 -2.96 -0.71 9.62
N LEU A 79 -1.99 -0.07 8.99
CA LEU A 79 -0.75 0.32 9.65
C LEU A 79 -1.00 1.30 10.80
N ALA A 80 -1.92 2.25 10.65
CA ALA A 80 -2.29 3.19 11.71
C ALA A 80 -2.98 2.53 12.91
N SER A 81 -3.55 1.32 12.75
CA SER A 81 -4.17 0.56 13.84
C SER A 81 -3.19 -0.30 14.65
N LEU A 82 -1.95 -0.44 14.17
CA LEU A 82 -0.91 -1.22 14.83
C LEU A 82 -0.14 -0.39 15.86
N SER A 83 0.46 -1.06 16.85
CA SER A 83 1.44 -0.43 17.72
C SER A 83 2.71 -0.05 16.94
N PRO A 84 3.51 0.93 17.42
CA PRO A 84 4.71 1.36 16.71
C PRO A 84 5.73 0.23 16.43
N ASP A 85 5.85 -0.73 17.35
CA ASP A 85 6.72 -1.90 17.20
C ASP A 85 6.19 -2.83 16.09
N GLU A 86 4.87 -3.06 16.05
CA GLU A 86 4.23 -3.86 15.00
C GLU A 86 4.29 -3.20 13.62
N VAL A 87 4.19 -1.86 13.54
CA VAL A 87 4.40 -1.11 12.29
C VAL A 87 5.82 -1.31 11.79
N HIS A 88 6.81 -1.18 12.67
CA HIS A 88 8.20 -1.41 12.33
C HIS A 88 8.42 -2.83 11.78
N ASP A 89 7.90 -3.85 12.46
CA ASP A 89 8.03 -5.24 12.05
C ASP A 89 7.29 -5.56 10.74
N ALA A 90 6.12 -4.95 10.53
CA ALA A 90 5.38 -5.04 9.27
C ALA A 90 6.16 -4.40 8.11
N MET A 91 6.78 -3.24 8.34
CA MET A 91 7.55 -2.53 7.32
C MET A 91 8.89 -3.19 7.00
N GLN A 92 9.53 -3.87 7.97
CA GLN A 92 10.77 -4.62 7.72
C GLN A 92 10.60 -5.80 6.77
N LYS A 93 9.39 -6.35 6.64
CA LYS A 93 9.11 -7.49 5.74
C LYS A 93 9.25 -7.15 4.24
N SER A 94 9.56 -5.88 3.91
CA SER A 94 10.16 -5.37 2.66
C SER A 94 9.41 -5.59 1.34
N GLN A 95 8.48 -6.54 1.22
CA GLN A 95 7.56 -6.71 0.09
C GLN A 95 6.26 -7.35 0.59
N LEU A 96 5.25 -6.51 0.86
CA LEU A 96 3.90 -6.99 1.12
C LEU A 96 3.13 -6.95 -0.20
N ARG A 97 2.66 -8.11 -0.68
CA ARG A 97 1.68 -8.19 -1.77
C ARG A 97 0.30 -8.25 -1.15
N GLU A 98 -0.52 -7.24 -1.44
CA GLU A 98 -1.89 -7.21 -0.98
C GLU A 98 -2.83 -7.44 -2.15
N TYR A 99 -3.47 -8.62 -2.16
CA TYR A 99 -4.50 -8.98 -3.11
C TYR A 99 -5.85 -8.48 -2.61
N LEU A 100 -6.50 -7.64 -3.41
CA LEU A 100 -7.82 -7.13 -3.09
C LEU A 100 -8.90 -8.11 -3.55
N PRO A 101 -9.98 -8.30 -2.77
CA PRO A 101 -11.09 -9.12 -3.20
C PRO A 101 -11.81 -8.51 -4.41
N LYS A 102 -12.30 -9.37 -5.31
CA LYS A 102 -13.20 -8.98 -6.41
C LYS A 102 -14.40 -8.21 -5.84
N THR A 103 -14.60 -6.99 -6.32
CA THR A 103 -15.86 -6.28 -6.05
C THR A 103 -16.96 -6.87 -6.94
N PRO A 104 -18.17 -7.12 -6.40
CA PRO A 104 -19.30 -7.62 -7.19
C PRO A 104 -19.78 -6.62 -8.24
#